data_AF-A0A842VTM3-F1
#
_entry.id   AF-A0A842VTM3-F1
#
_cell.length_a   1.000
_cell.length_b   1.000
_cell.length_c   1.000
_cell.angle_alpha   90.00
_cell.angle_beta   90.00
_cell.angle_gamma   90.00
#
_symmetry.space_group_name_H-M   'P 1'
#
loop_
_entity.id
_entity.type
_entity.pdbx_description
1 polymer ?
#
loop_
_entity_poly.entity_id
_entity_poly.type
_entity_poly.pdbx_seq_one_letter_code
_entity_poly.pdbx_strand_id
1 'polypeptide(L)'
;MLMQSTTGPYGMMIFTAVLLVVFYIQAFKKHYRMPYLLSAVTSGALGTTIRGLAVLSNDSTFEIFTNVMFFFFLSLTIVFFFFFIESCSSLKPNIPQVILIISLFIIGQAFNFLRFLLFLDDEILNIFLVMTLAFYGLLGIIGYGIFGIRFYLGNYKLTREKMPIFLTIGMVIALITYSLICITSLVYWGYPTGLIGDVVPILSTLFIAVFSLSYVFNIDYVYRLPYDYYGIMVYVTAGLQIFKADLESRRDVTIETNLISGFLTAFNSLFAEALSAKDSVENISSKDSFILIKTGDYVSVVVVGEIISAKLNNAVFEFLDSVENEYHEELENFNGEITGFSGIEKLIPKCFPFFKIKRVE
;
A
#
# COMPACT_ATOMS: atom_id res chain seq x y z
N MET A 1 15.43 -28.30 -26.11
CA MET A 1 16.03 -27.01 -26.50
C MET A 1 15.02 -26.28 -27.40
N LEU A 2 13.95 -25.74 -26.82
CA LEU A 2 13.08 -24.80 -27.52
C LEU A 2 13.82 -23.47 -27.52
N MET A 3 13.99 -22.83 -28.69
CA MET A 3 14.46 -21.45 -28.78
C MET A 3 13.51 -20.56 -27.97
N GLN A 4 13.81 -20.34 -26.69
CA GLN A 4 13.18 -19.26 -25.94
C GLN A 4 13.55 -17.98 -26.67
N SER A 5 12.55 -17.25 -27.19
CA SER A 5 12.83 -16.00 -27.89
C SER A 5 13.57 -15.08 -26.93
N THR A 6 14.84 -14.82 -27.23
CA THR A 6 15.70 -13.95 -26.43
C THR A 6 15.11 -12.55 -26.28
N THR A 7 14.21 -12.14 -27.18
CA THR A 7 13.50 -10.87 -27.17
C THR A 7 12.56 -10.66 -25.97
N GLY A 8 12.02 -11.73 -25.37
CA GLY A 8 11.02 -11.63 -24.30
C GLY A 8 11.56 -10.98 -23.01
N PRO A 9 12.67 -11.48 -22.44
CA PRO A 9 13.28 -10.90 -21.25
C PRO A 9 13.65 -9.42 -21.39
N TYR A 10 14.20 -9.01 -22.54
CA TYR A 10 14.59 -7.61 -22.77
C TYR A 10 13.39 -6.66 -22.78
N GLY A 11 12.32 -7.05 -23.46
CA GLY A 11 11.09 -6.27 -23.49
C GLY A 11 10.53 -6.05 -22.08
N MET A 12 10.54 -7.11 -21.26
CA MET A 12 10.08 -7.02 -19.87
C MET A 12 10.99 -6.14 -19.01
N MET A 13 12.32 -6.22 -19.15
CA MET A 13 13.23 -5.32 -18.42
C MET A 13 13.01 -3.85 -18.76
N ILE A 14 12.92 -3.52 -20.06
CA ILE A 14 12.70 -2.15 -20.51
C ILE A 14 11.35 -1.66 -20.00
N PHE A 15 10.32 -2.49 -20.12
CA PHE A 15 8.98 -2.18 -19.62
C PHE A 15 8.98 -1.93 -18.11
N THR A 16 9.56 -2.81 -17.30
CA THR A 16 9.59 -2.62 -15.83
C THR A 16 10.46 -1.43 -15.42
N ALA A 17 11.55 -1.14 -16.13
CA ALA A 17 12.37 0.05 -15.90
C ALA A 17 11.59 1.35 -16.19
N VAL A 18 10.90 1.42 -17.33
CA VAL A 18 10.04 2.56 -17.67
C VAL A 18 8.93 2.72 -16.64
N LEU A 19 8.29 1.62 -16.24
CA LEU A 19 7.27 1.64 -15.19
C LEU A 19 7.80 2.15 -13.88
N LEU A 20 8.98 1.69 -13.45
CA LEU A 20 9.63 2.15 -12.22
C LEU A 20 9.86 3.66 -12.26
N VAL A 21 10.41 4.18 -13.36
CA VAL A 21 10.65 5.62 -13.55
C VAL A 21 9.34 6.41 -13.48
N VAL A 22 8.30 5.96 -14.18
CA VAL A 22 6.97 6.60 -14.13
C VAL A 22 6.41 6.55 -12.71
N PHE A 23 6.61 5.44 -11.99
CA PHE A 23 6.21 5.28 -10.60
C PHE A 23 6.86 6.31 -9.68
N TYR A 24 8.19 6.45 -9.76
CA TYR A 24 8.92 7.44 -8.99
C TYR A 24 8.49 8.86 -9.34
N ILE A 25 8.38 9.20 -10.63
CA ILE A 25 7.96 10.55 -11.07
C ILE A 25 6.57 10.89 -10.52
N GLN A 26 5.60 9.97 -10.63
CA GLN A 26 4.24 10.21 -10.12
C GLN A 26 4.20 10.29 -8.59
N ALA A 27 4.93 9.40 -7.90
CA ALA A 27 5.04 9.42 -6.44
C ALA A 27 5.64 10.74 -5.94
N PHE A 28 6.72 11.23 -6.56
CA PHE A 28 7.33 12.51 -6.22
C PHE A 28 6.43 13.70 -6.56
N LYS A 29 5.88 13.75 -7.78
CA LYS A 29 5.06 14.88 -8.25
C LYS A 29 3.83 15.10 -7.38
N LYS A 30 3.23 14.03 -6.86
CA LYS A 30 2.03 14.08 -6.04
C LYS A 30 2.32 13.94 -4.54
N HIS A 31 3.59 13.96 -4.13
CA HIS A 31 4.02 13.80 -2.73
C HIS A 31 3.50 12.52 -2.05
N TYR A 32 3.26 11.44 -2.79
CA TYR A 32 2.84 10.17 -2.20
C TYR A 32 4.00 9.45 -1.51
N ARG A 33 4.02 9.49 -0.18
CA ARG A 33 4.96 8.72 0.63
C ARG A 33 4.40 7.33 0.94
N MET A 34 4.57 6.41 0.01
CA MET A 34 4.10 5.02 0.15
C MET A 34 5.28 4.05 0.05
N PRO A 35 6.13 3.96 1.10
CA PRO A 35 7.39 3.24 1.05
C PRO A 35 7.19 1.76 0.71
N TYR A 36 6.13 1.12 1.21
CA TYR A 36 5.86 -0.28 0.90
C TYR A 36 5.51 -0.52 -0.56
N LEU A 37 4.63 0.28 -1.17
CA LEU A 37 4.29 0.09 -2.57
C LEU A 37 5.48 0.40 -3.49
N LEU A 38 6.24 1.45 -3.16
CA LEU A 38 7.46 1.79 -3.89
C LEU A 38 8.52 0.69 -3.78
N SER A 39 8.68 0.12 -2.59
CA SER A 39 9.58 -1.02 -2.35
C SER A 39 9.13 -2.27 -3.09
N ALA A 40 7.81 -2.51 -3.20
CA ALA A 40 7.27 -3.60 -4.01
C ALA A 40 7.66 -3.44 -5.48
N VAL A 41 7.34 -2.29 -6.08
CA VAL A 41 7.64 -2.03 -7.51
C VAL A 41 9.15 -2.05 -7.77
N THR A 42 9.95 -1.48 -6.87
CA THR A 42 11.42 -1.51 -6.96
C THR A 42 11.96 -2.94 -6.88
N SER A 43 11.45 -3.76 -5.96
CA SER A 43 11.84 -5.17 -5.85
C SER A 43 11.50 -5.93 -7.12
N GLY A 44 10.31 -5.73 -7.69
CA GLY A 44 9.91 -6.38 -8.95
C GLY A 44 10.79 -5.97 -10.13
N ALA A 45 11.14 -4.69 -10.22
CA ALA A 45 12.06 -4.17 -11.24
C ALA A 45 13.48 -4.76 -11.08
N LEU A 46 14.00 -4.84 -9.84
CA LEU A 46 15.29 -5.48 -9.57
C LEU A 46 15.29 -6.96 -9.93
N GLY A 47 14.25 -7.70 -9.54
CA GLY A 47 14.11 -9.11 -9.91
C GLY A 47 14.12 -9.30 -11.43
N THR A 48 13.27 -8.58 -12.17
CA THR A 48 13.21 -8.68 -13.64
C THR A 48 14.52 -8.28 -14.32
N THR A 49 15.21 -7.27 -13.79
CA THR A 49 16.54 -6.86 -14.27
C THR A 49 17.57 -7.97 -14.08
N ILE A 50 17.63 -8.57 -12.89
CA ILE A 50 18.57 -9.65 -12.57
C ILE A 50 18.31 -10.88 -13.46
N ARG A 51 17.05 -11.25 -13.69
CA ARG A 51 16.71 -12.36 -14.59
C ARG A 51 17.12 -12.06 -16.03
N GLY A 52 16.99 -10.82 -16.49
CA GLY A 52 17.45 -10.45 -17.82
C GLY A 52 18.98 -10.46 -17.98
N LEU A 53 19.73 -10.06 -16.94
CA LEU A 53 21.19 -10.22 -16.90
C LEU A 53 21.62 -11.69 -16.94
N ALA A 54 20.86 -12.58 -16.29
CA ALA A 54 21.09 -14.02 -16.35
C ALA A 54 21.06 -14.56 -17.78
N VAL A 55 20.07 -14.13 -18.54
CA VAL A 55 19.89 -14.53 -19.95
C VAL A 55 21.04 -14.03 -20.83
N LEU A 56 21.68 -12.91 -20.45
CA LEU A 56 22.80 -12.31 -21.18
C LEU A 56 24.14 -13.01 -20.92
N SER A 57 24.38 -13.53 -19.71
CA SER A 57 25.70 -14.06 -19.35
C SER A 57 26.03 -15.38 -20.05
N ASN A 58 25.02 -16.16 -20.43
CA ASN A 58 25.14 -17.52 -20.95
C ASN A 58 26.01 -18.46 -20.05
N ASP A 59 26.11 -18.12 -18.76
CA ASP A 59 26.85 -18.87 -17.74
C ASP A 59 25.85 -19.57 -16.81
N SER A 60 25.92 -20.90 -16.74
CA SER A 60 24.98 -21.73 -15.97
C SER A 60 25.06 -21.52 -14.46
N THR A 61 26.26 -21.25 -13.92
CA THR A 61 26.41 -20.96 -12.49
C THR A 61 25.85 -19.58 -12.16
N PHE A 62 26.11 -18.60 -13.04
CA PHE A 62 25.48 -17.29 -12.92
C PHE A 62 23.96 -17.37 -13.05
N GLU A 63 23.42 -18.25 -13.91
CA GLU A 63 21.98 -18.44 -14.06
C GLU A 63 21.33 -18.95 -12.77
N ILE A 64 21.96 -19.91 -12.07
CA ILE A 64 21.41 -20.43 -10.81
C ILE A 64 21.39 -19.33 -9.74
N PHE A 65 22.50 -18.60 -9.58
CA PHE A 65 22.57 -17.48 -8.63
C PHE A 65 21.53 -16.40 -8.92
N THR A 66 21.42 -15.97 -10.18
CA THR A 66 20.46 -14.94 -10.58
C THR A 66 19.01 -15.41 -10.45
N ASN A 67 18.72 -16.69 -10.65
CA ASN A 67 17.40 -17.26 -10.37
C ASN A 67 17.03 -17.19 -8.89
N VAL A 68 17.98 -17.48 -8.00
CA VAL A 68 17.78 -17.37 -6.56
C VAL A 68 17.45 -15.92 -6.19
N MET A 69 18.25 -14.97 -6.68
CA MET A 69 18.02 -13.55 -6.47
C MET A 69 16.68 -13.07 -7.08
N PHE A 70 16.32 -13.57 -8.27
CA PHE A 70 15.05 -13.27 -8.91
C PHE A 70 13.87 -13.66 -8.02
N PHE A 71 13.81 -14.90 -7.53
CA PHE A 71 12.73 -15.34 -6.65
C PHE A 71 12.70 -14.61 -5.31
N PHE A 72 13.87 -14.24 -4.79
CA PHE A 72 13.97 -13.42 -3.58
C PHE A 72 13.27 -12.06 -3.76
N PHE A 73 13.66 -11.30 -4.78
CA PHE A 73 13.08 -9.99 -5.07
C PHE A 73 11.60 -10.06 -5.47
N LEU A 74 11.20 -11.11 -6.17
CA LEU A 74 9.82 -11.32 -6.55
C LEU A 74 8.95 -11.65 -5.33
N SER A 75 9.47 -12.42 -4.38
CA SER A 75 8.79 -12.68 -3.11
C SER A 75 8.70 -11.42 -2.24
N LEU A 76 9.77 -10.61 -2.20
CA LEU A 76 9.74 -9.29 -1.54
C LEU A 76 8.68 -8.36 -2.13
N THR A 77 8.47 -8.40 -3.44
CA THR A 77 7.42 -7.63 -4.13
C THR A 77 6.05 -7.93 -3.52
N ILE A 78 5.75 -9.21 -3.28
CA ILE A 78 4.48 -9.65 -2.69
C ILE A 78 4.38 -9.25 -1.21
N VAL A 79 5.46 -9.44 -0.44
CA VAL A 79 5.51 -9.08 0.99
C VAL A 79 5.30 -7.58 1.18
N PHE A 80 6.00 -6.74 0.41
CA PHE A 80 5.83 -5.29 0.48
C PHE A 80 4.45 -4.85 0.00
N PHE A 81 3.89 -5.49 -1.02
CA PHE A 81 2.51 -5.23 -1.43
C PHE A 81 1.50 -5.59 -0.33
N PHE A 82 1.70 -6.68 0.41
CA PHE A 82 0.90 -7.02 1.58
C PHE A 82 1.00 -5.95 2.67
N PHE A 83 2.22 -5.48 3.02
CA PHE A 83 2.38 -4.40 3.99
C PHE A 83 1.77 -3.07 3.53
N PHE A 84 1.77 -2.80 2.23
CA PHE A 84 1.03 -1.67 1.67
C PHE A 84 -0.47 -1.79 1.96
N ILE A 85 -1.09 -2.95 1.70
CA ILE A 85 -2.51 -3.18 2.00
C ILE A 85 -2.78 -3.02 3.49
N GLU A 86 -1.98 -3.67 4.35
CA GLU A 86 -2.14 -3.56 5.82
C GLU A 86 -2.07 -2.11 6.29
N SER A 87 -1.10 -1.33 5.79
CA SER A 87 -0.96 0.09 6.16
C SER A 87 -2.16 0.96 5.77
N CYS A 88 -2.91 0.54 4.74
CA CYS A 88 -4.14 1.21 4.30
C CYS A 88 -5.39 0.71 5.05
N SER A 89 -5.33 -0.48 5.64
CA SER A 89 -6.49 -1.14 6.27
C SER A 89 -6.53 -1.03 7.79
N SER A 90 -5.40 -0.88 8.46
CA SER A 90 -5.31 -0.91 9.92
C SER A 90 -4.23 0.03 10.45
N LEU A 91 -4.42 0.52 11.68
CA LEU A 91 -3.38 1.28 12.40
C LEU A 91 -2.24 0.36 12.86
N LYS A 92 -2.59 -0.83 13.35
CA LYS A 92 -1.64 -1.86 13.76
C LYS A 92 -1.79 -3.07 12.84
N PRO A 93 -0.69 -3.63 12.35
CA PRO A 93 -0.76 -4.77 11.44
C PRO A 93 -1.40 -5.98 12.14
N ASN A 94 -2.15 -6.76 11.38
CA ASN A 94 -2.74 -8.00 11.87
C ASN A 94 -1.64 -9.05 12.08
N ILE A 95 -1.19 -9.21 13.33
CA ILE A 95 -0.05 -10.06 13.68
C ILE A 95 -0.16 -11.50 13.13
N PRO A 96 -1.29 -12.22 13.26
CA PRO A 96 -1.47 -13.52 12.60
C PRO A 96 -1.21 -13.51 11.09
N GLN A 97 -1.68 -12.50 10.37
CA GLN A 97 -1.49 -12.40 8.92
C GLN A 97 -0.04 -12.08 8.55
N VAL A 98 0.60 -11.20 9.32
CA VAL A 98 2.04 -10.92 9.17
C VAL A 98 2.86 -12.19 9.39
N ILE A 99 2.60 -12.93 10.48
CA ILE A 99 3.29 -14.18 10.77
C ILE A 99 3.13 -15.16 9.60
N LEU A 100 1.92 -15.30 9.07
CA LEU A 100 1.65 -16.17 7.91
C LEU A 100 2.48 -15.78 6.68
N ILE A 101 2.42 -14.51 6.28
CA ILE A 101 3.13 -13.99 5.09
C ILE A 101 4.65 -14.12 5.26
N ILE A 102 5.19 -13.73 6.41
CA ILE A 102 6.62 -13.81 6.70
C ILE A 102 7.09 -15.26 6.81
N SER A 103 6.29 -16.17 7.38
CA SER A 103 6.64 -17.59 7.44
C SER A 103 6.71 -18.20 6.05
N LEU A 104 5.73 -17.93 5.19
CA LEU A 104 5.74 -18.39 3.80
C LEU A 104 6.94 -17.84 3.02
N PHE A 105 7.27 -16.56 3.22
CA PHE A 105 8.46 -15.95 2.66
C PHE A 105 9.74 -16.66 3.11
N ILE A 106 9.95 -16.81 4.43
CA ILE A 106 11.17 -17.42 4.99
C ILE A 106 11.31 -18.87 4.52
N ILE A 107 10.24 -19.67 4.57
CA ILE A 107 10.28 -21.07 4.13
C ILE A 107 10.60 -21.16 2.64
N GLY A 108 9.94 -20.34 1.80
CA GLY A 108 10.23 -20.29 0.37
C GLY A 108 11.69 -19.90 0.07
N GLN A 109 12.23 -18.90 0.80
CA GLN A 109 13.62 -18.49 0.64
C GLN A 109 14.63 -19.50 1.19
N ALA A 110 14.28 -20.24 2.24
CA ALA A 110 15.12 -21.33 2.75
C ALA A 110 15.30 -22.43 1.68
N PHE A 111 14.21 -22.84 1.02
CA PHE A 111 14.31 -23.80 -0.09
C PHE A 111 15.08 -23.23 -1.29
N ASN A 112 14.85 -21.96 -1.62
CA ASN A 112 15.57 -21.27 -2.70
C ASN A 112 17.08 -21.19 -2.42
N PHE A 113 17.47 -20.96 -1.16
CA PHE A 113 18.86 -20.93 -0.74
C PHE A 113 19.48 -22.33 -0.65
N LEU A 114 18.75 -23.34 -0.17
CA LEU A 114 19.21 -24.73 -0.19
C LEU A 114 19.46 -25.24 -1.61
N ARG A 115 18.60 -24.84 -2.57
CA ARG A 115 18.81 -25.09 -4.00
C ARG A 115 20.16 -24.54 -4.48
N PHE A 116 20.54 -23.36 -4.00
CA PHE A 116 21.84 -22.76 -4.31
C PHE A 116 23.01 -23.50 -3.65
N LEU A 117 22.86 -24.01 -2.42
CA LEU A 117 23.98 -24.67 -1.73
C LEU A 117 24.26 -26.10 -2.24
N LEU A 118 23.21 -26.84 -2.57
CA LEU A 118 23.26 -28.28 -2.84
C LEU A 118 23.49 -28.59 -4.32
N PHE A 119 24.45 -27.92 -4.98
CA PHE A 119 24.86 -28.03 -6.40
C PHE A 119 25.20 -29.46 -6.92
N LEU A 120 24.79 -30.53 -6.23
CA LEU A 120 25.36 -31.87 -6.33
C LEU A 120 24.47 -32.89 -7.08
N ASP A 121 23.16 -32.66 -7.23
CA ASP A 121 22.24 -33.59 -7.92
C ASP A 121 21.03 -32.88 -8.55
N ASP A 122 20.74 -33.17 -9.82
CA ASP A 122 19.63 -32.61 -10.60
C ASP A 122 18.25 -32.97 -10.02
N GLU A 123 18.09 -34.19 -9.47
CA GLU A 123 16.83 -34.59 -8.86
C GLU A 123 16.53 -33.77 -7.60
N ILE A 124 17.54 -33.61 -6.74
CA ILE A 124 17.44 -32.82 -5.50
C ILE A 124 17.17 -31.34 -5.83
N LEU A 125 17.84 -30.79 -6.86
CA LEU A 125 17.64 -29.43 -7.33
C LEU A 125 16.18 -29.17 -7.75
N ASN A 126 15.56 -30.15 -8.44
CA ASN A 126 14.17 -30.06 -8.88
C ASN A 126 13.19 -30.05 -7.70
N ILE A 127 13.43 -30.86 -6.65
CA ILE A 127 12.60 -30.85 -5.43
C ILE A 127 12.60 -29.45 -4.79
N PHE A 128 13.79 -28.86 -4.60
CA PHE A 128 13.90 -27.53 -3.99
C PHE A 128 13.30 -26.43 -4.86
N LEU A 129 13.43 -26.55 -6.18
CA LEU A 129 12.77 -25.66 -7.12
C LEU A 129 11.24 -25.74 -7.02
N VAL A 130 10.68 -26.95 -7.00
CA VAL A 130 9.24 -27.18 -6.84
C VAL A 130 8.72 -26.54 -5.55
N MET A 131 9.42 -26.76 -4.44
CA MET A 131 9.04 -26.16 -3.16
C MET A 131 9.14 -24.64 -3.22
N THR A 132 10.21 -24.08 -3.78
CA THR A 132 10.35 -22.63 -3.97
C THR A 132 9.18 -22.04 -4.75
N LEU A 133 8.80 -22.67 -5.87
CA LEU A 133 7.70 -22.23 -6.71
C LEU A 133 6.34 -22.40 -6.03
N ALA A 134 6.13 -23.48 -5.28
CA ALA A 134 4.90 -23.71 -4.54
C ALA A 134 4.69 -22.65 -3.44
N PHE A 135 5.72 -22.39 -2.62
CA PHE A 135 5.65 -21.35 -1.58
C PHE A 135 5.51 -19.95 -2.16
N TYR A 136 6.20 -19.65 -3.27
CA TYR A 136 6.02 -18.42 -4.01
C TYR A 136 4.59 -18.28 -4.57
N GLY A 137 4.04 -19.36 -5.13
CA GLY A 137 2.65 -19.47 -5.56
C GLY A 137 1.67 -19.17 -4.42
N LEU A 138 1.82 -19.83 -3.27
CA LEU A 138 1.00 -19.60 -2.09
C LEU A 138 1.08 -18.15 -1.59
N LEU A 139 2.29 -17.58 -1.56
CA LEU A 139 2.50 -16.19 -1.19
C LEU A 139 1.71 -15.25 -2.10
N GLY A 140 1.74 -15.47 -3.42
CA GLY A 140 0.99 -14.67 -4.39
C GLY A 140 -0.53 -14.88 -4.31
N ILE A 141 -0.99 -16.11 -4.08
CA ILE A 141 -2.42 -16.43 -3.84
C ILE A 141 -2.95 -15.64 -2.65
N ILE A 142 -2.21 -15.63 -1.54
CA ILE A 142 -2.64 -14.96 -0.31
C ILE A 142 -2.51 -13.44 -0.47
N GLY A 143 -1.34 -12.95 -0.91
CA GLY A 143 -1.03 -11.52 -1.03
C GLY A 143 -1.89 -10.81 -2.08
N TYR A 144 -1.78 -11.21 -3.35
CA TYR A 144 -2.55 -10.57 -4.42
C TYR A 144 -3.99 -11.07 -4.48
N GLY A 145 -4.19 -12.38 -4.34
CA GLY A 145 -5.53 -12.97 -4.41
C GLY A 145 -6.38 -12.57 -3.21
N ILE A 146 -6.16 -13.19 -2.05
CA ILE A 146 -7.05 -13.02 -0.90
C ILE A 146 -7.06 -11.56 -0.40
N PHE A 147 -5.90 -11.00 -0.08
CA PHE A 147 -5.82 -9.64 0.47
C PHE A 147 -6.05 -8.57 -0.59
N GLY A 148 -5.40 -8.68 -1.75
CA GLY A 148 -5.56 -7.73 -2.85
C GLY A 148 -7.00 -7.63 -3.37
N ILE A 149 -7.67 -8.76 -3.65
CA ILE A 149 -9.07 -8.76 -4.09
C ILE A 149 -9.97 -8.16 -3.01
N ARG A 150 -9.82 -8.57 -1.74
CA ARG A 150 -10.63 -8.05 -0.64
C ARG A 150 -10.49 -6.52 -0.52
N PHE A 151 -9.27 -6.01 -0.62
CA PHE A 151 -8.98 -4.58 -0.53
C PHE A 151 -9.63 -3.79 -1.65
N TYR A 152 -9.36 -4.14 -2.92
CA TYR A 152 -9.88 -3.36 -4.06
C TYR A 152 -11.38 -3.56 -4.29
N LEU A 153 -11.94 -4.72 -3.95
CA LEU A 153 -13.38 -4.92 -3.95
C LEU A 153 -14.06 -4.11 -2.84
N GLY A 154 -13.42 -3.97 -1.68
CA GLY A 154 -13.86 -3.08 -0.61
C GLY A 154 -13.92 -1.62 -1.09
N ASN A 155 -12.84 -1.16 -1.72
CA ASN A 155 -12.79 0.16 -2.36
C ASN A 155 -13.87 0.36 -3.42
N TYR A 156 -14.16 -0.64 -4.25
CA TYR A 156 -15.27 -0.56 -5.21
C TYR A 156 -16.63 -0.43 -4.51
N LYS A 157 -16.89 -1.25 -3.49
CA LYS A 157 -18.14 -1.22 -2.73
C LYS A 157 -18.35 0.14 -2.05
N LEU A 158 -17.26 0.79 -1.64
CA LEU A 158 -17.25 2.12 -1.04
C LEU A 158 -17.57 3.21 -2.07
N THR A 159 -16.75 3.28 -3.12
CA THR A 159 -16.68 4.43 -4.01
C THR A 159 -17.59 4.33 -5.23
N ARG A 160 -17.99 3.10 -5.59
CA ARG A 160 -18.70 2.75 -6.84
C ARG A 160 -17.97 3.18 -8.11
N GLU A 161 -16.67 3.46 -8.03
CA GLU A 161 -15.88 3.86 -9.18
C GLU A 161 -15.40 2.65 -9.99
N LYS A 162 -15.16 2.85 -11.28
CA LYS A 162 -14.76 1.76 -12.18
C LYS A 162 -13.32 1.29 -11.94
N MET A 163 -12.45 2.17 -11.46
CA MET A 163 -11.01 1.89 -11.36
C MET A 163 -10.65 0.78 -10.36
N PRO A 164 -11.24 0.72 -9.14
CA PRO A 164 -11.01 -0.41 -8.24
C PRO A 164 -11.48 -1.76 -8.83
N ILE A 165 -12.45 -1.78 -9.75
CA ILE A 165 -12.82 -3.01 -10.47
C ILE A 165 -11.68 -3.47 -11.39
N PHE A 166 -11.06 -2.56 -12.14
CA PHE A 166 -9.90 -2.89 -12.98
C PHE A 166 -8.75 -3.47 -12.14
N LEU A 167 -8.45 -2.85 -11.00
CA LEU A 167 -7.45 -3.39 -10.06
C LEU A 167 -7.86 -4.76 -9.50
N THR A 168 -9.14 -4.95 -9.18
CA THR A 168 -9.67 -6.25 -8.74
C THR A 168 -9.51 -7.32 -9.82
N ILE A 169 -9.78 -7.00 -11.09
CA ILE A 169 -9.55 -7.91 -12.23
C ILE A 169 -8.06 -8.27 -12.32
N GLY A 170 -7.16 -7.29 -12.17
CA GLY A 170 -5.72 -7.55 -12.08
C GLY A 170 -5.37 -8.55 -10.97
N MET A 171 -5.92 -8.35 -9.77
CA MET A 171 -5.70 -9.27 -8.64
C MET A 171 -6.27 -10.67 -8.87
N VAL A 172 -7.39 -10.81 -9.59
CA VAL A 172 -7.93 -12.11 -10.00
C VAL A 172 -7.01 -12.80 -11.01
N ILE A 173 -6.48 -12.05 -11.99
CA ILE A 173 -5.49 -12.58 -12.94
C ILE A 173 -4.25 -13.06 -12.20
N ALA A 174 -3.76 -12.28 -11.24
CA ALA A 174 -2.66 -12.69 -10.38
C ALA A 174 -3.02 -13.99 -9.64
N LEU A 175 -4.16 -14.06 -8.95
CA LEU A 175 -4.61 -15.27 -8.24
C LEU A 175 -4.58 -16.51 -9.13
N ILE A 176 -5.11 -16.41 -10.36
CA ILE A 176 -5.09 -17.51 -11.33
C ILE A 176 -3.66 -17.89 -11.69
N THR A 177 -2.82 -16.90 -12.00
CA THR A 177 -1.41 -17.09 -12.37
C THR A 177 -0.64 -17.83 -11.28
N TYR A 178 -0.73 -17.36 -10.04
CA TYR A 178 -0.03 -17.94 -8.88
C TYR A 178 -0.60 -19.31 -8.49
N SER A 179 -1.90 -19.54 -8.71
CA SER A 179 -2.52 -20.87 -8.54
C SER A 179 -1.98 -21.86 -9.57
N LEU A 180 -1.87 -21.45 -10.84
CA LEU A 180 -1.26 -22.29 -11.89
C LEU A 180 0.19 -22.62 -11.56
N ILE A 181 0.99 -21.63 -11.15
CA ILE A 181 2.39 -21.87 -10.72
C ILE A 181 2.44 -22.88 -9.57
N CYS A 182 1.62 -22.68 -8.53
CA CYS A 182 1.59 -23.57 -7.38
C CYS A 182 1.19 -25.00 -7.75
N ILE A 183 0.07 -25.17 -8.48
CA ILE A 183 -0.47 -26.48 -8.83
C ILE A 183 0.49 -27.22 -9.77
N THR A 184 0.99 -26.55 -10.81
CA THR A 184 1.89 -27.21 -11.77
C THR A 184 3.21 -27.62 -11.14
N SER A 185 3.75 -26.80 -10.24
CA SER A 185 4.98 -27.16 -9.52
C SER A 185 4.79 -28.44 -8.71
N LEU A 186 3.66 -28.56 -8.02
CA LEU A 186 3.35 -29.75 -7.21
C LEU A 186 3.02 -30.99 -8.05
N VAL A 187 2.34 -30.83 -9.20
CA VAL A 187 1.89 -31.95 -10.04
C VAL A 187 3.01 -32.48 -10.94
N TYR A 188 3.74 -31.60 -11.60
CA TYR A 188 4.74 -31.97 -12.62
C TYR A 188 6.16 -32.08 -12.06
N TRP A 189 6.34 -31.85 -10.76
CA TRP A 189 7.66 -31.86 -10.11
C TRP A 189 8.69 -30.96 -10.82
N GLY A 190 8.24 -29.82 -11.36
CA GLY A 190 9.12 -28.88 -12.05
C GLY A 190 8.43 -27.58 -12.44
N TYR A 191 9.09 -26.80 -13.29
CA TYR A 191 8.47 -25.60 -13.86
C TYR A 191 7.21 -25.95 -14.68
N PRO A 192 6.25 -25.03 -14.78
CA PRO A 192 5.13 -25.21 -15.69
C PRO A 192 5.64 -25.38 -17.12
N THR A 193 5.37 -26.54 -17.75
CA THR A 193 5.72 -26.84 -19.14
C THR A 193 4.48 -26.93 -20.03
N GLY A 194 4.70 -26.91 -21.35
CA GLY A 194 3.61 -27.00 -22.34
C GLY A 194 2.67 -25.79 -22.27
N LEU A 195 1.38 -26.02 -22.51
CA LEU A 195 0.36 -24.96 -22.55
C LEU A 195 0.40 -24.05 -21.30
N ILE A 196 0.60 -24.62 -20.11
CA ILE A 196 0.60 -23.82 -18.87
C ILE A 196 1.86 -22.95 -18.79
N GLY A 197 3.00 -23.48 -19.25
CA GLY A 197 4.25 -22.72 -19.37
C GLY A 197 4.12 -21.50 -20.29
N ASP A 198 3.30 -21.59 -21.33
CA ASP A 198 3.04 -20.48 -22.26
C ASP A 198 2.01 -19.49 -21.70
N VAL A 199 1.00 -19.98 -20.97
CA VAL A 199 -0.10 -19.14 -20.43
C VAL A 199 0.36 -18.31 -19.23
N VAL A 200 1.17 -18.86 -18.33
CA VAL A 200 1.60 -18.17 -17.09
C VAL A 200 2.31 -16.82 -17.37
N PRO A 201 3.29 -16.72 -18.29
CA PRO A 201 3.91 -15.44 -18.65
C PRO A 201 2.92 -14.42 -19.23
N ILE A 202 1.96 -14.87 -20.05
CA ILE A 202 0.94 -13.99 -20.64
C ILE A 202 0.06 -13.40 -19.54
N LEU A 203 -0.45 -14.23 -18.63
CA LEU A 203 -1.26 -13.77 -17.51
C LEU A 203 -0.48 -12.86 -16.55
N SER A 204 0.79 -13.19 -16.27
CA SER A 204 1.67 -12.35 -15.45
C SER A 204 1.85 -10.97 -16.07
N THR A 205 2.09 -10.92 -17.38
CA THR A 205 2.26 -9.67 -18.13
C THR A 205 0.97 -8.86 -18.14
N LEU A 206 -0.18 -9.52 -18.32
CA LEU A 206 -1.50 -8.88 -18.27
C LEU A 206 -1.78 -8.29 -16.88
N PHE A 207 -1.48 -9.00 -15.81
CA PHE A 207 -1.59 -8.50 -14.44
C PHE A 207 -0.76 -7.22 -14.25
N ILE A 208 0.53 -7.27 -14.60
CA ILE A 208 1.44 -6.12 -14.47
C ILE A 208 0.92 -4.96 -15.32
N ALA A 209 0.47 -5.22 -16.55
CA ALA A 209 -0.08 -4.20 -17.44
C ALA A 209 -1.33 -3.54 -16.85
N VAL A 210 -2.30 -4.31 -16.34
CA VAL A 210 -3.51 -3.77 -15.71
C VAL A 210 -3.16 -2.91 -14.50
N PHE A 211 -2.27 -3.39 -13.62
CA PHE A 211 -1.86 -2.64 -12.44
C PHE A 211 -1.14 -1.35 -12.81
N SER A 212 -0.24 -1.44 -13.78
CA SER A 212 0.59 -0.32 -14.25
C SER A 212 -0.22 0.74 -14.97
N LEU A 213 -1.08 0.35 -15.91
CA LEU A 213 -1.99 1.28 -16.57
C LEU A 213 -2.89 1.95 -15.55
N SER A 214 -3.38 1.20 -14.56
CA SER A 214 -4.22 1.77 -13.50
C SER A 214 -3.48 2.87 -12.75
N TYR A 215 -2.22 2.61 -12.41
CA TYR A 215 -1.36 3.57 -11.74
C TYR A 215 -1.05 4.81 -12.59
N VAL A 216 -0.69 4.62 -13.87
CA VAL A 216 -0.33 5.73 -14.77
C VAL A 216 -1.51 6.66 -15.04
N PHE A 217 -2.70 6.10 -15.26
CA PHE A 217 -3.88 6.89 -15.56
C PHE A 217 -4.43 7.59 -14.33
N ASN A 218 -4.51 6.90 -13.19
CA ASN A 218 -5.03 7.51 -11.99
C ASN A 218 -4.52 6.83 -10.71
N ILE A 219 -3.36 7.31 -10.29
CA ILE A 219 -2.64 6.93 -9.09
C ILE A 219 -3.48 7.03 -7.79
N ASP A 220 -4.43 7.97 -7.73
CA ASP A 220 -5.26 8.25 -6.53
C ASP A 220 -6.09 7.01 -6.15
N TYR A 221 -6.48 6.20 -7.13
CA TYR A 221 -7.25 4.97 -6.92
C TYR A 221 -6.46 3.81 -6.34
N VAL A 222 -5.17 3.73 -6.67
CA VAL A 222 -4.29 2.72 -6.06
C VAL A 222 -4.19 2.98 -4.56
N TYR A 223 -4.32 4.25 -4.16
CA TYR A 223 -4.11 4.76 -2.82
C TYR A 223 -5.37 4.98 -1.99
N ARG A 224 -6.56 4.73 -2.55
CA ARG A 224 -7.81 5.02 -1.85
C ARG A 224 -8.00 4.10 -0.63
N LEU A 225 -8.42 4.71 0.47
CA LEU A 225 -8.74 3.98 1.70
C LEU A 225 -10.13 3.32 1.58
N PRO A 226 -10.31 2.07 2.04
CA PRO A 226 -11.54 1.31 1.85
C PRO A 226 -12.61 1.60 2.92
N TYR A 227 -12.61 2.80 3.51
CA TYR A 227 -13.50 3.20 4.61
C TYR A 227 -14.06 4.61 4.41
N ASP A 228 -15.20 4.89 5.05
CA ASP A 228 -15.77 6.24 5.05
C ASP A 228 -15.07 7.14 6.07
N TYR A 229 -14.81 8.37 5.63
CA TYR A 229 -14.32 9.48 6.45
C TYR A 229 -15.26 10.64 6.21
N TYR A 230 -15.67 11.30 7.29
CA TYR A 230 -16.78 12.23 7.27
C TYR A 230 -16.31 13.69 7.21
N GLY A 231 -15.22 14.01 7.90
CA GLY A 231 -14.68 15.36 7.89
C GLY A 231 -13.30 15.48 8.51
N ILE A 232 -12.63 16.58 8.14
CA ILE A 232 -11.37 17.06 8.70
C ILE A 232 -11.65 18.43 9.30
N MET A 233 -11.18 18.67 10.51
CA MET A 233 -11.32 19.94 11.21
C MET A 233 -9.96 20.36 11.76
N VAL A 234 -9.72 21.66 11.78
CA VAL A 234 -8.55 22.23 12.46
C VAL A 234 -9.04 23.19 13.52
N TYR A 235 -8.54 23.01 14.73
CA TYR A 235 -8.82 23.83 15.89
C TYR A 235 -7.52 24.47 16.38
N VAL A 236 -7.56 25.71 16.82
CA VAL A 236 -6.46 26.28 17.62
C VAL A 236 -6.47 25.62 18.99
N THR A 237 -5.36 25.61 19.72
CA THR A 237 -5.28 25.05 21.09
C THR A 237 -6.33 25.64 22.05
N ALA A 238 -6.80 26.87 21.80
CA ALA A 238 -7.90 27.50 22.52
C ALA A 238 -9.30 26.89 22.22
N GLY A 239 -9.39 25.89 21.33
CA GLY A 239 -10.64 25.20 20.95
C GLY A 239 -11.44 25.87 19.83
N LEU A 240 -10.99 27.03 19.32
CA LEU A 240 -11.66 27.72 18.21
C LEU A 240 -11.38 27.00 16.89
N GLN A 241 -12.43 26.70 16.13
CA GLN A 241 -12.29 26.09 14.81
C GLN A 241 -11.83 27.13 13.78
N ILE A 242 -10.73 26.84 13.08
CA ILE A 242 -10.22 27.69 12.00
C ILE A 242 -10.50 27.11 10.61
N PHE A 243 -10.83 25.82 10.53
CA PHE A 243 -11.07 25.15 9.27
C PHE A 243 -11.99 23.93 9.39
N LYS A 244 -12.82 23.71 8.37
CA LYS A 244 -13.58 22.47 8.19
C LYS A 244 -13.58 22.03 6.73
N ALA A 245 -13.40 20.73 6.51
CA ALA A 245 -13.71 20.10 5.24
C ALA A 245 -14.60 18.88 5.46
N ASP A 246 -15.79 18.89 4.86
CA ASP A 246 -16.65 17.71 4.76
C ASP A 246 -16.15 16.82 3.62
N LEU A 247 -16.03 15.53 3.88
CA LEU A 247 -15.52 14.56 2.93
C LEU A 247 -16.66 13.78 2.26
N GLU A 248 -16.44 13.38 1.00
CA GLU A 248 -17.38 12.52 0.29
C GLU A 248 -17.37 11.11 0.91
N SER A 249 -18.52 10.69 1.45
CA SER A 249 -18.72 9.40 2.10
C SER A 249 -20.08 8.79 1.71
N ARG A 250 -20.24 7.47 1.91
CA ARG A 250 -21.51 6.77 1.60
C ARG A 250 -22.67 7.19 2.49
N ARG A 251 -22.36 7.56 3.73
CA ARG A 251 -23.33 7.99 4.73
C ARG A 251 -23.17 9.48 4.90
N ASP A 252 -24.23 10.22 4.64
CA ASP A 252 -24.21 11.66 4.93
C ASP A 252 -24.31 11.84 6.45
N VAL A 253 -23.15 11.98 7.09
CA VAL A 253 -23.04 12.20 8.53
C VAL A 253 -22.69 13.66 8.73
N THR A 254 -23.65 14.43 9.25
CA THR A 254 -23.41 15.82 9.62
C THR A 254 -22.61 15.87 10.92
N ILE A 255 -21.43 16.47 10.88
CA ILE A 255 -20.60 16.66 12.06
C ILE A 255 -20.96 18.00 12.72
N GLU A 256 -21.48 17.95 13.94
CA GLU A 256 -21.71 19.14 14.77
C GLU A 256 -20.37 19.62 15.36
N THR A 257 -19.75 20.59 14.70
CA THR A 257 -18.40 21.07 15.06
C THR A 257 -18.31 21.69 16.45
N ASN A 258 -19.36 22.41 16.87
CA ASN A 258 -19.47 22.99 18.20
C ASN A 258 -19.48 21.90 19.29
N LEU A 259 -20.13 20.77 19.02
CA LEU A 259 -20.15 19.63 19.92
C LEU A 259 -18.75 19.02 20.05
N ILE A 260 -18.03 18.84 18.93
CA ILE A 260 -16.67 18.31 18.94
C ILE A 260 -15.72 19.24 19.70
N SER A 261 -15.73 20.55 19.43
CA SER A 261 -14.87 21.50 20.15
C SER A 261 -15.13 21.48 21.66
N GLY A 262 -16.41 21.56 22.07
CA GLY A 262 -16.77 21.51 23.49
C GLY A 262 -16.40 20.19 24.14
N PHE A 263 -16.60 19.08 23.43
CA PHE A 263 -16.21 17.75 23.88
C PHE A 263 -14.70 17.62 24.06
N LEU A 264 -13.89 18.02 23.06
CA LEU A 264 -12.42 17.95 23.14
C LEU A 264 -11.85 18.79 24.28
N THR A 265 -12.39 19.99 24.47
CA THR A 265 -11.98 20.88 25.57
C THR A 265 -12.30 20.23 26.92
N ALA A 266 -13.53 19.78 27.11
CA ALA A 266 -13.95 19.13 28.35
C ALA A 266 -13.16 17.84 28.62
N PHE A 267 -12.88 17.05 27.58
CA PHE A 267 -12.14 15.80 27.69
C PHE A 267 -10.67 16.06 28.05
N ASN A 268 -10.01 17.01 27.39
CA ASN A 268 -8.63 17.38 27.73
C ASN A 268 -8.52 17.95 29.16
N SER A 269 -9.45 18.81 29.58
CA SER A 269 -9.49 19.31 30.97
C SER A 269 -9.64 18.17 31.97
N LEU A 270 -10.54 17.19 31.70
CA LEU A 270 -10.73 16.04 32.57
C LEU A 270 -9.43 15.22 32.72
N PHE A 271 -8.71 14.94 31.62
CA PHE A 271 -7.47 14.17 31.67
C PHE A 271 -6.34 14.95 32.35
N ALA A 272 -6.22 16.24 32.08
CA ALA A 272 -5.23 17.11 32.72
C ALA A 272 -5.48 17.19 34.24
N GLU A 273 -6.72 17.43 34.67
CA GLU A 273 -7.05 17.62 36.08
C GLU A 273 -7.11 16.31 36.86
N ALA A 274 -7.80 15.29 36.33
CA ALA A 274 -8.04 14.05 37.06
C ALA A 274 -6.85 13.08 37.02
N LEU A 275 -6.10 13.06 35.91
CA LEU A 275 -5.01 12.10 35.70
C LEU A 275 -3.63 12.77 35.67
N SER A 276 -3.55 14.10 35.77
CA SER A 276 -2.30 14.85 35.58
C SER A 276 -1.60 14.47 34.27
N ALA A 277 -2.40 14.13 33.25
CA ALA A 277 -1.88 13.75 31.94
C ALA A 277 -1.22 14.96 31.29
N LYS A 278 0.00 14.78 30.79
CA LYS A 278 0.73 15.80 30.04
C LYS A 278 0.38 15.78 28.56
N ASP A 279 0.04 14.60 28.05
CA ASP A 279 -0.22 14.40 26.63
C ASP A 279 -1.72 14.54 26.33
N SER A 280 -2.04 15.14 25.18
CA SER A 280 -3.42 15.26 24.70
C SER A 280 -3.97 13.92 24.26
N VAL A 281 -5.28 13.77 24.31
CA VAL A 281 -5.96 12.57 23.80
C VAL A 281 -5.82 12.50 22.29
N GLU A 282 -5.22 11.42 21.79
CA GLU A 282 -4.98 11.26 20.35
C GLU A 282 -6.08 10.52 19.60
N ASN A 283 -6.82 9.63 20.27
CA ASN A 283 -7.77 8.76 19.59
C ASN A 283 -8.92 8.35 20.50
N ILE A 284 -10.14 8.51 19.98
CA ILE A 284 -11.37 8.05 20.60
C ILE A 284 -12.07 7.13 19.59
N SER A 285 -12.06 5.83 19.87
CA SER A 285 -12.62 4.82 18.98
C SER A 285 -13.85 4.15 19.58
N SER A 286 -14.91 4.03 18.79
CA SER A 286 -16.04 3.14 19.00
C SER A 286 -15.92 1.89 18.11
N LYS A 287 -16.95 1.05 18.09
CA LYS A 287 -17.00 -0.14 17.21
C LYS A 287 -17.02 0.23 15.72
N ASP A 288 -17.74 1.30 15.38
CA ASP A 288 -18.08 1.63 13.98
C ASP A 288 -17.64 3.06 13.59
N SER A 289 -17.00 3.79 14.50
CA SER A 289 -16.54 5.14 14.27
C SER A 289 -15.32 5.49 15.12
N PHE A 290 -14.57 6.50 14.71
CA PHE A 290 -13.48 7.06 15.49
C PHE A 290 -13.41 8.58 15.33
N ILE A 291 -12.72 9.21 16.29
CA ILE A 291 -12.22 10.58 16.24
C ILE A 291 -10.72 10.48 16.46
N LEU A 292 -9.94 10.81 15.43
CA LEU A 292 -8.49 10.90 15.47
C LEU A 292 -8.11 12.35 15.68
N ILE A 293 -7.33 12.61 16.71
CA ILE A 293 -6.91 13.95 17.13
C ILE A 293 -5.39 13.94 17.11
N LYS A 294 -4.79 14.93 16.46
CA LYS A 294 -3.36 15.18 16.55
C LYS A 294 -3.13 16.64 16.90
N THR A 295 -2.45 16.84 18.02
CA THR A 295 -2.18 18.15 18.60
C THR A 295 -0.72 18.48 18.35
N GLY A 296 -0.47 19.62 17.71
CA GLY A 296 0.84 20.23 17.60
C GLY A 296 1.01 21.32 18.65
N ASP A 297 1.91 22.26 18.38
CA ASP A 297 2.22 23.35 19.30
C ASP A 297 1.10 24.41 19.33
N TYR A 298 0.42 24.63 18.20
CA TYR A 298 -0.55 25.71 18.02
C TYR A 298 -1.94 25.23 17.63
N VAL A 299 -2.04 24.10 16.92
CA VAL A 299 -3.32 23.58 16.43
C VAL A 299 -3.54 22.11 16.75
N SER A 300 -4.79 21.69 16.69
CA SER A 300 -5.23 20.31 16.72
C SER A 300 -5.97 19.98 15.44
N VAL A 301 -5.53 18.93 14.75
CA VAL A 301 -6.22 18.37 13.58
C VAL A 301 -7.09 17.22 14.05
N VAL A 302 -8.36 17.25 13.63
CA VAL A 302 -9.36 16.23 13.98
C VAL A 302 -9.91 15.60 12.73
N VAL A 303 -9.89 14.27 12.65
CA VAL A 303 -10.51 13.50 11.57
C VAL A 303 -11.54 12.54 12.16
N VAL A 304 -12.74 12.51 11.57
CA VAL A 304 -13.82 11.60 11.97
C VAL A 304 -14.07 10.60 10.85
N GLY A 305 -14.15 9.31 11.17
CA GLY A 305 -14.39 8.25 10.17
C GLY A 305 -14.75 6.89 10.78
N GLU A 306 -14.71 5.84 9.97
CA GLU A 306 -15.02 4.46 10.40
C GLU A 306 -13.80 3.73 11.00
N ILE A 307 -12.64 3.76 10.33
CA ILE A 307 -11.41 3.05 10.75
C ILE A 307 -10.16 3.92 10.61
N ILE A 308 -9.30 3.89 11.63
CA ILE A 308 -7.97 4.51 11.59
C ILE A 308 -7.00 3.54 10.93
N SER A 309 -6.40 3.98 9.81
CA SER A 309 -5.28 3.30 9.17
C SER A 309 -3.96 3.96 9.52
N ALA A 310 -2.85 3.23 9.46
CA ALA A 310 -1.52 3.80 9.66
C ALA A 310 -1.24 4.92 8.64
N LYS A 311 -1.70 4.73 7.40
CA LYS A 311 -1.67 5.73 6.35
C LYS A 311 -2.40 7.02 6.71
N LEU A 312 -3.64 6.91 7.22
CA LEU A 312 -4.40 8.08 7.64
C LEU A 312 -3.68 8.81 8.78
N ASN A 313 -3.22 8.07 9.79
CA ASN A 313 -2.54 8.63 10.94
C ASN A 313 -1.31 9.44 10.52
N ASN A 314 -0.48 8.90 9.62
CA ASN A 314 0.68 9.60 9.10
C ASN A 314 0.29 10.83 8.27
N ALA A 315 -0.78 10.73 7.46
CA ALA A 315 -1.29 11.86 6.68
C ALA A 315 -1.80 13.01 7.56
N VAL A 316 -2.42 12.69 8.71
CA VAL A 316 -2.86 13.70 9.70
C VAL A 316 -1.67 14.39 10.34
N PHE A 317 -0.61 13.66 10.68
CA PHE A 317 0.64 14.25 11.16
C PHE A 317 1.28 15.16 10.11
N GLU A 318 1.42 14.70 8.87
CA GLU A 318 2.00 15.53 7.80
C GLU A 318 1.15 16.78 7.51
N PHE A 319 -0.17 16.68 7.63
CA PHE A 319 -1.07 17.82 7.50
C PHE A 319 -0.93 18.81 8.67
N LEU A 320 -0.87 18.32 9.91
CA LEU A 320 -0.62 19.12 11.10
C LEU A 320 0.70 19.91 10.93
N ASP A 321 1.79 19.21 10.63
CA ASP A 321 3.10 19.84 10.39
C ASP A 321 3.02 20.87 9.26
N SER A 322 2.30 20.57 8.18
CA SER A 322 2.16 21.50 7.05
C SER A 322 1.37 22.76 7.43
N VAL A 323 0.32 22.62 8.23
CA VAL A 323 -0.47 23.76 8.72
C VAL A 323 0.35 24.63 9.67
N GLU A 324 1.06 24.03 10.64
CA GLU A 324 1.85 24.80 11.59
C GLU A 324 3.04 25.49 10.93
N ASN A 325 3.67 24.87 9.94
CA ASN A 325 4.77 25.49 9.20
C ASN A 325 4.29 26.60 8.24
N GLU A 326 3.14 26.43 7.57
CA GLU A 326 2.64 27.40 6.59
C GLU A 326 2.02 28.64 7.25
N TYR A 327 1.37 28.47 8.41
CA TYR A 327 0.64 29.53 9.11
C TYR A 327 1.26 29.88 10.49
N HIS A 328 2.57 29.66 10.65
CA HIS A 328 3.26 29.82 11.95
C HIS A 328 3.05 31.21 12.57
N GLU A 329 3.24 32.27 11.79
CA GLU A 329 3.14 33.64 12.28
C GLU A 329 1.71 34.00 12.69
N GLU A 330 0.71 33.56 11.92
CA GLU A 330 -0.71 33.76 12.20
C GLU A 330 -1.18 32.97 13.43
N LEU A 331 -0.61 31.78 13.64
CA LEU A 331 -0.90 30.92 14.79
C LEU A 331 -0.27 31.43 16.08
N GLU A 332 0.98 31.88 16.03
CA GLU A 332 1.68 32.44 17.19
C GLU A 332 1.03 33.76 17.66
N ASN A 333 0.60 34.60 16.72
CA ASN A 333 -0.03 35.89 16.98
C ASN A 333 -1.56 35.83 16.90
N PHE A 334 -2.15 34.65 17.12
CA PHE A 334 -3.57 34.43 16.90
C PHE A 334 -4.44 35.32 17.81
N ASN A 335 -5.20 36.22 17.18
CA ASN A 335 -6.05 37.21 17.86
C ASN A 335 -7.56 36.85 17.80
N GLY A 336 -7.90 35.66 17.30
CA GLY A 336 -9.28 35.21 17.07
C GLY A 336 -9.79 35.38 15.64
N GLU A 337 -9.08 36.10 14.77
CA GLU A 337 -9.48 36.28 13.38
C GLU A 337 -9.10 35.08 12.50
N ILE A 338 -10.10 34.40 11.93
CA ILE A 338 -9.90 33.19 11.11
C ILE A 338 -9.42 33.52 9.68
N THR A 339 -9.54 34.77 9.25
CA THR A 339 -9.27 35.18 7.86
C THR A 339 -7.82 34.94 7.41
N GLY A 340 -6.87 34.92 8.34
CA GLY A 340 -5.46 34.59 8.08
C GLY A 340 -5.23 33.15 7.59
N PHE A 341 -6.18 32.24 7.81
CA PHE A 341 -6.08 30.83 7.45
C PHE A 341 -6.70 30.49 6.10
N SER A 342 -7.00 31.51 5.26
CA SER A 342 -7.50 31.27 3.91
C SER A 342 -6.44 30.55 3.07
N GLY A 343 -6.70 29.32 2.65
CA GLY A 343 -5.73 28.51 1.90
C GLY A 343 -5.45 27.13 2.48
N ILE A 344 -5.87 26.83 3.72
CA ILE A 344 -5.71 25.49 4.32
C ILE A 344 -6.28 24.40 3.41
N GLU A 345 -7.35 24.69 2.66
CA GLU A 345 -7.94 23.74 1.71
C GLU A 345 -6.97 23.24 0.63
N LYS A 346 -5.93 24.03 0.30
CA LYS A 346 -4.89 23.67 -0.68
C LYS A 346 -3.91 22.64 -0.14
N LEU A 347 -3.81 22.49 1.17
CA LEU A 347 -2.98 21.48 1.84
C LEU A 347 -3.64 20.10 1.85
N ILE A 348 -4.97 20.03 1.81
CA ILE A 348 -5.71 18.75 1.82
C ILE A 348 -5.28 17.82 0.68
N PRO A 349 -5.31 18.21 -0.61
CA PRO A 349 -4.96 17.28 -1.67
C PRO A 349 -3.49 16.85 -1.64
N LYS A 350 -2.61 17.59 -0.95
CA LYS A 350 -1.20 17.21 -0.77
C LYS A 350 -1.05 16.12 0.30
N CYS A 351 -1.72 16.28 1.44
CA CYS A 351 -1.57 15.39 2.60
C CYS A 351 -2.57 14.22 2.58
N PHE A 352 -3.78 14.45 2.06
CA PHE A 352 -4.86 13.48 1.93
C PHE A 352 -5.26 13.22 0.47
N PRO A 353 -4.34 12.77 -0.38
CA PRO A 353 -4.62 12.56 -1.80
C PRO A 353 -5.55 11.36 -2.08
N PHE A 354 -6.06 10.71 -1.04
CA PHE A 354 -7.02 9.61 -1.09
C PHE A 354 -8.45 10.06 -0.71
N PHE A 355 -8.64 11.31 -0.32
CA PHE A 355 -9.95 11.89 -0.02
C PHE A 355 -10.53 12.66 -1.20
N LYS A 356 -11.85 12.75 -1.20
CA LYS A 356 -12.60 13.68 -2.04
C LYS A 356 -13.33 14.65 -1.13
N ILE A 357 -13.16 15.94 -1.41
CA ILE A 357 -13.76 17.02 -0.61
C ILE A 357 -15.16 17.28 -1.16
N LYS A 358 -16.17 17.22 -0.29
CA LYS A 358 -17.57 17.56 -0.61
C LYS A 358 -17.81 19.06 -0.44
N ARG A 359 -17.32 19.63 0.68
CA ARG A 359 -17.51 21.04 1.03
C ARG A 359 -16.36 21.51 1.93
N VAL A 360 -16.01 22.79 1.81
CA VAL A 360 -15.08 23.49 2.72
C VAL A 360 -15.85 24.61 3.39
N GLU A 361 -15.69 24.76 4.70
CA GLU A 361 -16.27 25.83 5.53
C GLU A 361 -15.19 26.55 6.33
#